data_AF-A0AAN6HZ04-F1
#
_entry.id   AF-A0AAN6HZ04-F1
#
_cell.length_a   1.000
_cell.length_b   1.000
_cell.length_c   1.000
_cell.angle_alpha   90.00
_cell.angle_beta   90.00
_cell.angle_gamma   90.00
#
_symmetry.space_group_name_H-M   'P 1'
#
loop_
_entity.id
_entity.type
_entity.pdbx_description
1 polymer ?
#
loop_
_entity_poly.entity_id
_entity_poly.type
_entity_poly.pdbx_seq_one_letter_code
_entity_poly.pdbx_strand_id
1 'polypeptide(L)'
;MLDNVDHIVLVLSGKGGVGKSSVTTQLALTLVRQGYKVGVLDIDLTGPSMPRMFGIEEGKIHQSSNGWVPVYYDDSKRLAVMSLGFLLGDRGNSVVWRGPKKTGMIRQFIKDVRWEHLDYLLVDTPPGTSDEHIAIAEELRYCNNVDGAVVVTTPQLVSINDVKKELNFCQKVNFKVLGLRDRTSGKSAGT
;
A
#
# COMPACT_ATOMS: atom_id res chain seq x y z
N MET A 1 7.67 14.33 0.50
CA MET A 1 6.53 15.09 1.08
C MET A 1 5.28 14.75 0.32
N LEU A 2 4.20 14.42 1.05
CA LEU A 2 2.93 13.97 0.50
C LEU A 2 2.01 15.13 0.08
N ASP A 3 2.50 16.37 0.15
CA ASP A 3 1.76 17.59 -0.15
C ASP A 3 1.31 17.70 -1.62
N ASN A 4 1.92 16.95 -2.52
CA ASN A 4 1.58 16.90 -3.95
C ASN A 4 0.59 15.78 -4.30
N VAL A 5 -0.03 15.16 -3.29
CA VAL A 5 -0.98 14.06 -3.46
C VAL A 5 -2.36 14.58 -3.10
N ASP A 6 -3.35 14.40 -3.96
CA ASP A 6 -4.72 14.87 -3.67
C ASP A 6 -5.44 13.93 -2.70
N HIS A 7 -5.32 12.62 -2.94
CA HIS A 7 -6.04 11.59 -2.20
C HIS A 7 -5.12 10.46 -1.72
N ILE A 8 -5.10 10.20 -0.40
CA ILE A 8 -4.36 9.07 0.18
C ILE A 8 -5.35 8.02 0.69
N VAL A 9 -5.24 6.80 0.16
CA VAL A 9 -6.08 5.66 0.51
C VAL A 9 -5.23 4.51 1.03
N LEU A 10 -5.49 4.09 2.27
CA LEU A 10 -4.86 2.90 2.83
C LEU A 10 -5.61 1.64 2.39
N VAL A 11 -4.88 0.58 2.08
CA VAL A 11 -5.46 -0.75 1.83
C VAL A 11 -5.03 -1.67 2.96
N LEU A 12 -5.99 -2.05 3.81
CA LEU A 12 -5.78 -2.80 5.04
C LEU A 12 -6.27 -4.24 4.90
N SER A 13 -5.74 -5.14 5.72
CA SER A 13 -6.28 -6.50 5.86
C SER A 13 -5.95 -7.09 7.21
N GLY A 14 -6.89 -7.81 7.81
CA GLY A 14 -6.67 -8.41 9.12
C GLY A 14 -5.75 -9.65 9.12
N LYS A 15 -5.52 -10.26 7.96
CA LYS A 15 -4.68 -11.46 7.78
C LYS A 15 -3.93 -11.46 6.46
N GLY A 16 -2.79 -12.14 6.44
CA GLY A 16 -2.06 -12.45 5.22
C GLY A 16 -2.86 -13.38 4.29
N GLY A 17 -2.62 -13.28 2.98
CA GLY A 17 -3.20 -14.19 1.99
C GLY A 17 -4.64 -13.85 1.53
N VAL A 18 -5.27 -12.81 2.08
CA VAL A 18 -6.63 -12.40 1.65
C VAL A 18 -6.68 -11.77 0.25
N GLY A 19 -5.52 -11.42 -0.32
CA GLY A 19 -5.41 -10.79 -1.63
C GLY A 19 -5.38 -9.25 -1.61
N LYS A 20 -5.05 -8.65 -0.45
CA LYS A 20 -4.87 -7.20 -0.27
C LYS A 20 -4.05 -6.56 -1.40
N SER A 21 -2.82 -7.04 -1.62
CA SER A 21 -1.91 -6.59 -2.67
C SER A 21 -2.50 -6.73 -4.09
N SER A 22 -3.28 -7.79 -4.35
CA SER A 22 -4.00 -7.96 -5.62
C SER A 22 -5.09 -6.90 -5.80
N VAL A 23 -5.85 -6.59 -4.74
CA VAL A 23 -6.86 -5.54 -4.75
C VAL A 23 -6.20 -4.18 -4.96
N THR A 24 -5.10 -3.88 -4.27
CA THR A 24 -4.33 -2.63 -4.46
C THR A 24 -3.87 -2.48 -5.91
N THR A 25 -3.31 -3.55 -6.50
CA THR A 25 -2.85 -3.57 -7.90
C THR A 25 -4.01 -3.28 -8.86
N GLN A 26 -5.15 -3.97 -8.69
CA GLN A 26 -6.31 -3.80 -9.55
C GLN A 26 -6.93 -2.41 -9.42
N LEU A 27 -6.99 -1.87 -8.20
CA LEU A 27 -7.46 -0.51 -7.95
C LEU A 27 -6.57 0.52 -8.64
N ALA A 28 -5.24 0.39 -8.50
CA ALA A 28 -4.27 1.26 -9.15
C ALA A 28 -4.45 1.28 -10.67
N LEU A 29 -4.47 0.09 -11.30
CA LEU A 29 -4.63 -0.03 -12.75
C LEU A 29 -5.99 0.50 -13.23
N THR A 30 -7.04 0.37 -12.42
CA THR A 30 -8.37 0.89 -12.75
C THR A 30 -8.38 2.43 -12.73
N LEU A 31 -7.80 3.05 -11.71
CA LEU A 31 -7.69 4.51 -11.61
C LEU A 31 -6.84 5.07 -12.75
N VAL A 32 -5.72 4.42 -13.09
CA VAL A 32 -4.88 4.82 -14.24
C VAL A 32 -5.65 4.74 -15.55
N ARG A 33 -6.44 3.68 -15.77
CA ARG A 33 -7.31 3.53 -16.94
C ARG A 33 -8.40 4.60 -17.03
N GLN A 34 -8.83 5.13 -15.89
CA GLN A 34 -9.76 6.27 -15.82
C GLN A 34 -9.09 7.62 -16.09
N GLY A 35 -7.76 7.65 -16.23
CA GLY A 35 -7.00 8.85 -16.58
C GLY A 35 -6.23 9.47 -15.41
N TYR A 36 -6.33 8.93 -14.20
CA TYR A 36 -5.66 9.46 -13.03
C TYR A 36 -4.17 9.11 -12.97
N LYS A 37 -3.38 9.98 -12.34
CA LYS A 37 -2.01 9.73 -11.90
C LYS A 37 -2.03 9.07 -10.53
N VAL A 38 -1.42 7.89 -10.44
CA VAL A 38 -1.51 7.02 -9.28
C VAL A 38 -0.13 6.67 -8.76
N GLY A 39 0.05 6.79 -7.45
CA GLY A 39 1.16 6.21 -6.70
C GLY A 39 0.72 4.94 -5.99
N VAL A 40 1.61 3.96 -5.92
CA VAL A 40 1.48 2.79 -5.06
C VAL A 40 2.68 2.73 -4.12
N LEU A 41 2.42 2.80 -2.82
CA LEU A 41 3.41 2.64 -1.77
C LEU A 41 3.23 1.28 -1.09
N ASP A 42 4.16 0.38 -1.33
CA ASP A 42 4.22 -0.95 -0.75
C ASP A 42 5.20 -0.99 0.42
N ILE A 43 4.61 -1.25 1.59
CA ILE A 43 5.31 -1.37 2.87
C ILE A 43 5.09 -2.76 3.49
N ASP A 44 4.53 -3.71 2.73
CA ASP A 44 4.28 -5.08 3.13
C ASP A 44 5.43 -6.01 2.70
N LEU A 45 6.36 -6.26 3.62
CA LEU A 45 7.48 -7.19 3.42
C LEU A 45 7.09 -8.67 3.41
N THR A 46 5.84 -9.01 3.74
CA THR A 46 5.43 -10.41 3.98
C THR A 46 4.69 -11.03 2.79
N GLY A 47 4.21 -10.20 1.86
CA GLY A 47 3.44 -10.60 0.69
C GLY A 47 4.25 -10.71 -0.61
N PRO A 48 3.61 -11.12 -1.72
CA PRO A 48 4.20 -10.96 -3.04
C PRO A 48 4.43 -9.46 -3.32
N SER A 49 5.68 -9.12 -3.58
CA SER A 49 6.17 -7.76 -3.87
C SER A 49 5.34 -7.06 -4.97
N MET A 50 4.88 -5.82 -4.73
CA MET A 50 4.23 -5.00 -5.78
C MET A 50 5.02 -4.96 -7.10
N PRO A 51 6.36 -4.79 -7.11
CA PRO A 51 7.19 -4.91 -8.30
C PRO A 51 6.87 -6.12 -9.18
N ARG A 52 6.65 -7.29 -8.56
CA ARG A 52 6.27 -8.52 -9.26
C ARG A 52 4.87 -8.48 -9.82
N MET A 53 3.92 -7.92 -9.07
CA MET A 53 2.52 -7.82 -9.50
C MET A 53 2.35 -6.88 -10.70
N PHE A 54 3.20 -5.86 -10.80
CA PHE A 54 3.28 -4.95 -11.93
C PHE A 54 4.26 -5.41 -13.02
N GLY A 55 5.03 -6.49 -12.83
CA GLY A 55 6.02 -6.94 -13.82
C GLY A 55 7.21 -6.00 -14.00
N ILE A 56 7.54 -5.21 -12.98
CA ILE A 56 8.64 -4.23 -12.95
C ILE A 56 9.73 -4.62 -11.94
N GLU A 57 9.94 -5.92 -11.70
CA GLU A 57 10.91 -6.45 -10.72
C GLU A 57 12.34 -5.90 -10.92
N GLU A 58 12.73 -5.65 -12.17
CA GLU A 58 14.05 -5.10 -12.53
C GLU A 58 14.17 -3.59 -12.27
N GLY A 59 13.09 -2.95 -11.83
CA GLY A 59 13.06 -1.54 -11.47
C GLY A 59 14.02 -1.24 -10.33
N LYS A 60 14.73 -0.12 -10.44
CA LYS A 60 15.68 0.34 -9.42
C LYS A 60 15.20 1.66 -8.86
N ILE A 61 15.17 1.76 -7.54
CA ILE A 61 14.93 3.05 -6.91
C ILE A 61 16.20 3.89 -7.04
N HIS A 62 16.03 5.10 -7.55
CA HIS A 62 17.12 6.06 -7.66
C HIS A 62 17.06 7.07 -6.51
N GLN A 63 18.21 7.37 -5.92
CA GLN A 63 18.32 8.47 -4.96
C GLN A 63 18.74 9.73 -5.71
N SER A 64 17.90 10.77 -5.63
CA SER A 64 18.23 12.12 -6.11
C SER A 64 18.73 12.98 -4.96
N SER A 65 19.22 14.19 -5.26
CA SER A 65 19.58 15.18 -4.24
C SER A 65 18.41 15.56 -3.31
N ASN A 66 17.17 15.32 -3.77
CA ASN A 66 15.95 15.79 -3.11
C ASN A 66 15.10 14.64 -2.55
N GLY A 67 15.58 13.39 -2.59
CA GLY A 67 14.83 12.21 -2.11
C GLY A 67 14.82 11.04 -3.09
N TRP A 68 14.02 10.03 -2.77
CA TRP A 68 13.91 8.78 -3.54
C TRP A 68 12.92 8.94 -4.69
N VAL A 69 13.32 8.53 -5.89
CA VAL A 69 12.49 8.55 -7.09
C VAL A 69 11.77 7.20 -7.23
N PRO A 70 10.42 7.16 -7.26
CA PRO A 70 9.69 5.92 -7.45
C PRO A 70 9.93 5.31 -8.83
N VAL A 71 9.68 4.01 -8.95
CA VAL A 71 9.79 3.29 -10.22
C VAL A 71 8.50 3.48 -11.00
N TYR A 72 8.58 3.97 -12.23
CA TYR A 72 7.42 4.13 -13.09
C TYR A 72 7.09 2.81 -13.81
N TYR A 73 5.79 2.52 -13.92
CA TYR A 73 5.30 1.32 -14.60
C TYR A 73 5.59 1.32 -16.11
N ASP A 74 5.46 2.48 -16.75
CA ASP A 74 5.68 2.69 -18.18
C ASP A 74 6.11 4.13 -18.48
N ASP A 75 6.41 4.42 -19.75
CA ASP A 75 6.85 5.75 -20.22
C ASP A 75 5.80 6.85 -20.06
N SER A 76 4.52 6.49 -19.89
CA SER A 76 3.46 7.47 -19.66
C SER A 76 3.54 8.09 -18.26
N LYS A 77 4.29 7.47 -17.34
CA LYS A 77 4.53 7.92 -15.97
C LYS A 77 3.25 8.22 -15.19
N ARG A 78 2.14 7.55 -15.54
CA ARG A 78 0.86 7.67 -14.83
C ARG A 78 0.76 6.76 -13.61
N LEU A 79 1.60 5.73 -13.53
CA LEU A 79 1.69 4.85 -12.39
C LEU A 79 3.12 4.83 -11.86
N ALA A 80 3.29 5.25 -10.61
CA ALA A 80 4.54 5.24 -9.89
C ALA A 80 4.47 4.27 -8.72
N VAL A 81 5.49 3.45 -8.53
CA VAL A 81 5.54 2.40 -7.50
C VAL A 81 6.77 2.60 -6.63
N MET A 82 6.57 2.59 -5.32
CA MET A 82 7.63 2.50 -4.32
C MET A 82 7.40 1.25 -3.49
N SER A 83 8.41 0.39 -3.38
CA SER A 83 8.30 -0.86 -2.63
C SER A 83 9.63 -1.20 -1.99
N LEU A 84 9.57 -1.78 -0.80
CA LEU A 84 10.73 -2.42 -0.17
C LEU A 84 11.29 -3.57 -1.04
N GLY A 85 10.47 -4.17 -1.90
CA GLY A 85 10.88 -5.20 -2.85
C GLY A 85 12.01 -4.75 -3.79
N PHE A 86 12.05 -3.46 -4.17
CA PHE A 86 13.15 -2.92 -4.99
C PHE A 86 14.49 -2.81 -4.23
N LEU A 87 14.44 -2.66 -2.90
CA LEU A 87 15.64 -2.55 -2.05
C LEU A 87 16.22 -3.91 -1.66
N LEU A 88 15.43 -4.97 -1.76
CA LEU A 88 15.82 -6.30 -1.31
C LEU A 88 16.79 -7.01 -2.26
N GLY A 89 16.91 -6.55 -3.51
CA GLY A 89 17.86 -7.12 -4.47
C GLY A 89 17.69 -8.62 -4.70
N ASP A 90 18.66 -9.21 -5.40
CA ASP A 90 18.61 -10.59 -5.84
C ASP A 90 18.44 -11.57 -4.67
N ARG A 91 17.57 -12.58 -4.86
CA ARG A 91 16.91 -13.41 -3.83
C ARG A 91 17.84 -14.21 -2.89
N GLY A 92 19.16 -14.09 -3.05
CA GLY A 92 20.18 -14.81 -2.28
C GLY A 92 20.58 -14.16 -0.95
N ASN A 93 20.36 -12.85 -0.77
CA ASN A 93 20.69 -12.14 0.47
C ASN A 93 19.42 -11.86 1.27
N SER A 94 18.95 -12.85 2.04
CA SER A 94 17.82 -12.66 2.96
C SER A 94 18.21 -11.70 4.09
N VAL A 95 18.12 -10.39 3.84
CA VAL A 95 18.29 -9.38 4.87
C VAL A 95 17.09 -9.48 5.81
N VAL A 96 17.34 -9.89 7.06
CA VAL A 96 16.29 -9.91 8.09
C VAL A 96 16.00 -8.47 8.51
N TRP A 97 14.88 -7.93 8.02
CA TRP A 97 14.39 -6.62 8.44
C TRP A 97 13.70 -6.74 9.80
N ARG A 98 14.41 -6.41 10.87
CA ARG A 98 13.84 -6.37 12.23
C ARG A 98 12.95 -5.13 12.41
N GLY A 99 11.98 -5.23 13.32
CA GLY A 99 10.93 -4.22 13.58
C GLY A 99 11.39 -2.76 13.52
N PRO A 100 12.38 -2.32 14.32
CA PRO A 100 12.83 -0.91 14.30
C PRO A 100 13.35 -0.43 12.95
N LYS A 101 14.05 -1.30 12.20
CA LYS A 101 14.57 -0.98 10.86
C LYS A 101 13.43 -0.85 9.86
N LYS A 102 12.42 -1.72 9.94
CA LYS A 102 11.22 -1.67 9.09
C LYS A 102 10.41 -0.39 9.35
N THR A 103 10.16 -0.06 10.62
CA THR A 103 9.50 1.19 11.01
C THR A 103 10.26 2.42 10.50
N GLY A 104 11.59 2.43 10.63
CA GLY A 104 12.43 3.50 10.07
C GLY A 104 12.26 3.67 8.56
N MET A 105 12.18 2.58 7.80
CA MET A 105 11.94 2.65 6.35
C MET A 105 10.56 3.14 5.98
N ILE A 106 9.51 2.74 6.71
CA ILE A 106 8.15 3.26 6.48
C ILE A 106 8.15 4.78 6.63
N ARG A 107 8.76 5.29 7.71
CA ARG A 107 8.91 6.74 7.94
C ARG A 107 9.70 7.41 6.81
N GLN A 108 10.78 6.77 6.37
CA GLN A 108 11.60 7.27 5.27
C GLN A 108 10.81 7.33 3.96
N PHE A 109 10.03 6.32 3.63
CA PHE A 109 9.22 6.31 2.42
C PHE A 109 8.17 7.41 2.41
N ILE A 110 7.51 7.65 3.54
CA ILE A 110 6.51 8.72 3.66
C ILE A 110 7.16 10.12 3.50
N LYS A 111 8.34 10.33 4.06
CA LYS A 111 9.02 11.64 4.07
C LYS A 111 9.80 11.92 2.80
N ASP A 112 10.63 10.96 2.40
CA ASP A 112 11.72 11.17 1.45
C ASP A 112 11.37 10.71 0.02
N VAL A 113 10.26 10.00 -0.19
CA VAL A 113 9.83 9.67 -1.56
C VAL A 113 9.31 10.93 -2.23
N ARG A 114 9.84 11.18 -3.42
CA ARG A 114 9.48 12.30 -4.28
C ARG A 114 8.35 11.86 -5.20
N TRP A 115 7.14 11.96 -4.67
CA TRP A 115 5.96 11.92 -5.52
C TRP A 115 5.88 13.23 -6.31
N GLU A 116 5.74 13.12 -7.62
CA GLU A 116 5.23 14.21 -8.45
C GLU A 116 3.75 14.46 -8.11
N HIS A 117 3.04 15.26 -8.91
CA HIS A 117 1.59 15.40 -8.73
C HIS A 117 0.89 14.05 -8.91
N LEU A 118 0.18 13.59 -7.88
CA LEU A 118 -0.63 12.38 -7.91
C LEU A 118 -2.07 12.72 -7.54
N ASP A 119 -3.02 12.19 -8.31
CA ASP A 119 -4.43 12.27 -7.94
C ASP A 119 -4.71 11.28 -6.79
N TYR A 120 -4.08 10.09 -6.81
CA TYR A 120 -4.24 9.06 -5.77
C TYR A 120 -2.91 8.44 -5.35
N LEU A 121 -2.71 8.26 -4.05
CA LEU A 121 -1.69 7.39 -3.48
C LEU A 121 -2.35 6.23 -2.72
N LEU A 122 -2.11 5.01 -3.21
CA LEU A 122 -2.56 3.79 -2.56
C LEU A 122 -1.44 3.23 -1.69
N VAL A 123 -1.73 3.00 -0.41
CA VAL A 123 -0.74 2.45 0.54
C VAL A 123 -1.10 1.00 0.84
N ASP A 124 -0.28 0.05 0.36
CA ASP A 124 -0.42 -1.39 0.65
C ASP A 124 0.24 -1.70 2.00
N THR A 125 -0.56 -1.82 3.06
CA THR A 125 -0.02 -2.00 4.42
C THR A 125 0.27 -3.48 4.73
N PRO A 126 1.12 -3.83 5.69
CA PRO A 126 1.19 -5.21 6.19
C PRO A 126 -0.15 -5.71 6.73
N PRO A 127 -0.37 -7.03 6.80
CA PRO A 127 -1.58 -7.59 7.42
C PRO A 127 -1.56 -7.50 8.95
N GLY A 128 -2.73 -7.28 9.55
CA GLY A 128 -2.97 -7.25 10.99
C GLY A 128 -2.50 -5.96 11.68
N THR A 129 -2.89 -5.76 12.94
CA THR A 129 -2.75 -4.48 13.66
C THR A 129 -1.41 -4.30 14.39
N SER A 130 -0.29 -4.47 13.69
CA SER A 130 1.07 -4.45 14.25
C SER A 130 1.67 -3.04 14.38
N ASP A 131 2.92 -2.94 14.87
CA ASP A 131 3.65 -1.67 15.05
C ASP A 131 3.76 -0.86 13.74
N GLU A 132 3.75 -1.52 12.58
CA GLU A 132 3.76 -0.87 11.28
C GLU A 132 2.51 -0.02 11.03
N HIS A 133 1.33 -0.48 11.47
CA HIS A 133 0.09 0.28 11.34
C HIS A 133 0.13 1.56 12.17
N ILE A 134 0.67 1.48 13.39
CA ILE A 134 0.85 2.63 14.26
C ILE A 134 1.84 3.61 13.63
N ALA A 135 2.97 3.11 13.10
CA ALA A 135 3.97 3.95 12.45
C ALA A 135 3.40 4.73 11.25
N ILE A 136 2.62 4.08 10.38
CA ILE A 136 1.95 4.75 9.27
C ILE A 136 0.96 5.79 9.80
N ALA A 137 0.14 5.43 10.79
CA ALA A 137 -0.85 6.35 11.35
C ALA A 137 -0.20 7.54 12.07
N GLU A 138 0.96 7.38 12.70
CA GLU A 138 1.75 8.50 13.25
C GLU A 138 2.21 9.47 12.16
N GLU A 139 2.74 8.96 11.07
CA GLU A 139 3.27 9.82 10.00
C GLU A 139 2.15 10.46 9.18
N LEU A 140 1.06 9.72 8.92
CA LEU A 140 -0.11 10.23 8.18
C LEU A 140 -1.01 11.15 9.02
N ARG A 141 -0.89 11.16 10.35
CA ARG A 141 -1.68 12.06 11.22
C ARG A 141 -1.42 13.54 10.96
N TYR A 142 -0.29 13.88 10.34
CA TYR A 142 0.06 15.24 9.95
C TYR A 142 -0.38 15.59 8.53
N CYS A 143 -1.00 14.64 7.81
CA CYS A 143 -1.45 14.80 6.43
C CYS A 143 -2.97 15.09 6.41
N ASN A 144 -3.39 16.15 5.71
CA ASN A 144 -4.80 16.55 5.62
C ASN A 144 -5.56 15.87 4.46
N ASN A 145 -4.86 15.14 3.62
CA ASN A 145 -5.31 14.50 2.37
C ASN A 145 -5.54 12.98 2.53
N VAL A 146 -5.71 12.50 3.77
CA VAL A 146 -6.01 11.08 4.03
C VAL A 146 -7.53 10.87 3.97
N ASP A 147 -8.01 10.31 2.87
CA ASP A 147 -9.45 10.08 2.68
C ASP A 147 -9.98 8.89 3.50
N GLY A 148 -9.11 7.92 3.78
CA GLY A 148 -9.45 6.78 4.60
C GLY A 148 -8.81 5.46 4.20
N ALA A 149 -9.50 4.37 4.55
CA ALA A 149 -9.02 3.01 4.37
C ALA A 149 -10.05 2.11 3.67
N VAL A 150 -9.56 1.25 2.78
CA VAL A 150 -10.29 0.10 2.22
C VAL A 150 -9.84 -1.15 2.95
N VAL A 151 -10.77 -1.90 3.55
CA VAL A 151 -10.47 -3.13 4.28
C VAL A 151 -10.72 -4.33 3.36
N VAL A 152 -9.71 -5.15 3.12
CA VAL A 152 -9.78 -6.36 2.29
C VAL A 152 -9.91 -7.59 3.18
N THR A 153 -10.87 -8.45 2.88
CA THR A 153 -11.13 -9.68 3.64
C THR A 153 -11.60 -10.85 2.75
N THR A 154 -11.81 -11.99 3.38
CA THR A 154 -12.40 -13.20 2.77
C THR A 154 -13.63 -13.65 3.57
N PRO A 155 -14.59 -14.38 2.98
CA PRO A 155 -15.83 -14.75 3.68
C PRO A 155 -15.66 -15.85 4.75
N GLN A 156 -14.46 -16.38 4.94
CA GLN A 156 -14.23 -17.50 5.85
C GLN A 156 -14.43 -17.01 7.30
N LEU A 157 -15.19 -17.73 8.13
CA LEU A 157 -15.57 -17.35 9.51
C LEU A 157 -14.42 -16.81 10.39
N VAL A 158 -13.19 -17.28 10.17
CA VAL A 158 -12.01 -16.82 10.91
C VAL A 158 -11.66 -15.35 10.61
N SER A 159 -12.21 -14.74 9.56
CA SER A 159 -11.92 -13.38 9.11
C SER A 159 -12.73 -12.30 9.84
N ILE A 160 -13.87 -12.63 10.45
CA ILE A 160 -14.76 -11.62 11.08
C ILE A 160 -14.05 -10.91 12.23
N ASN A 161 -13.30 -11.66 13.06
CA ASN A 161 -12.56 -11.09 14.17
C ASN A 161 -11.41 -10.22 13.69
N ASP A 162 -10.79 -10.55 12.56
CA ASP A 162 -9.70 -9.73 12.02
C ASP A 162 -10.25 -8.48 11.35
N VAL A 163 -11.38 -8.57 10.64
CA VAL A 163 -12.10 -7.38 10.12
C VAL A 163 -12.46 -6.45 11.28
N LYS A 164 -12.99 -6.96 12.39
CA LYS A 164 -13.28 -6.15 13.57
C LYS A 164 -12.04 -5.44 14.11
N LYS A 165 -10.87 -6.10 14.12
CA LYS A 165 -9.61 -5.47 14.56
C LYS A 165 -9.21 -4.33 13.62
N GLU A 166 -9.29 -4.52 12.30
CA GLU A 166 -8.98 -3.47 11.32
C GLU A 166 -9.95 -2.28 11.41
N LEU A 167 -11.25 -2.55 11.58
CA LEU A 167 -12.25 -1.49 11.78
C LEU A 167 -11.99 -0.72 13.08
N ASN A 168 -11.67 -1.41 14.18
CA ASN A 168 -11.30 -0.77 15.44
C ASN A 168 -10.01 0.04 15.31
N PHE A 169 -9.03 -0.43 14.53
CA PHE A 169 -7.83 0.33 14.22
C PHE A 169 -8.19 1.62 13.50
N CYS A 170 -8.97 1.56 12.41
CA CYS A 170 -9.43 2.74 11.67
C CYS A 170 -10.12 3.75 12.59
N GLN A 171 -11.00 3.29 13.50
CA GLN A 171 -11.65 4.15 14.49
C GLN A 171 -10.65 4.82 15.44
N LYS A 172 -9.66 4.07 15.97
CA LYS A 172 -8.65 4.61 16.89
C LYS A 172 -7.77 5.68 16.26
N VAL A 173 -7.46 5.54 14.97
CA VAL A 173 -6.61 6.49 14.23
C VAL A 173 -7.41 7.52 13.44
N ASN A 174 -8.74 7.52 13.60
CA ASN A 174 -9.68 8.42 12.92
C ASN A 174 -9.62 8.35 11.38
N PHE A 175 -9.37 7.17 10.81
CA PHE A 175 -9.48 6.93 9.38
C PHE A 175 -10.90 6.50 9.02
N LYS A 176 -11.49 7.18 8.04
CA LYS A 176 -12.79 6.80 7.47
C LYS A 176 -12.66 5.45 6.76
N VAL A 177 -13.58 4.53 7.00
CA VAL A 177 -13.63 3.28 6.22
C VAL A 177 -14.40 3.54 4.94
N LEU A 178 -13.71 3.52 3.80
CA LEU A 178 -14.26 3.80 2.48
C LEU A 178 -15.02 2.59 1.91
N GLY A 179 -14.65 1.38 2.32
CA GLY A 179 -15.33 0.16 1.91
C GLY A 179 -14.72 -1.11 2.49
N LEU A 180 -15.51 -2.18 2.48
CA LEU A 180 -15.09 -3.55 2.78
C LEU A 180 -15.15 -4.37 1.48
N ARG A 181 -14.05 -5.05 1.12
CA ARG A 181 -13.97 -5.82 -0.12
C ARG A 181 -13.65 -7.29 0.12
N ASP A 182 -14.54 -8.15 -0.37
CA ASP A 182 -14.38 -9.60 -0.34
C ASP A 182 -13.83 -10.13 -1.67
N ARG A 183 -12.72 -10.88 -1.60
CA ARG A 183 -12.07 -11.48 -2.77
C ARG A 183 -12.96 -12.43 -3.59
N THR A 184 -13.93 -13.10 -2.96
CA THR A 184 -14.73 -14.16 -3.61
C THR A 184 -16.01 -13.67 -4.28
N SER A 185 -16.27 -12.36 -4.30
CA SER A 185 -17.48 -11.78 -4.91
C SER A 185 -17.57 -11.90 -6.45
N GLY A 186 -16.68 -12.68 -7.08
CA GLY A 186 -16.69 -12.98 -8.52
C GLY A 186 -17.51 -14.20 -8.94
N LYS A 187 -18.23 -14.89 -8.02
CA LYS A 187 -19.28 -15.84 -8.43
C LYS A 187 -20.62 -15.12 -8.42
N SER A 188 -21.00 -14.61 -9.58
CA SER A 188 -22.39 -14.30 -9.90
C SER A 188 -23.26 -15.49 -9.53
N ALA A 189 -24.18 -15.29 -8.60
CA ALA A 189 -25.36 -16.14 -8.48
C ALA A 189 -26.14 -15.97 -9.80
N GLY A 190 -25.87 -16.84 -10.76
CA GLY A 190 -26.77 -17.09 -11.87
C GLY A 190 -27.97 -17.83 -11.31
N THR A 191 -29.11 -17.14 -11.28
CA THR A 191 -30.44 -17.72 -11.35
C THR A 191 -30.59 -18.58 -12.60
#